data_AF-A0A966GB57-F1
#
_entry.id   AF-A0A966GB57-F1
#
_cell.length_a   1.000
_cell.length_b   1.000
_cell.length_c   1.000
_cell.angle_alpha   90.00
_cell.angle_beta   90.00
_cell.angle_gamma   90.00
#
_symmetry.space_group_name_H-M   'P 1'
#
loop_
_entity.id
_entity.type
_entity.pdbx_description
1 polymer ?
#
loop_
_entity_poly.entity_id
_entity_poly.type
_entity_poly.pdbx_seq_one_letter_code
_entity_poly.pdbx_strand_id
1 'polypeptide(L)'
;MRRSFQAWGAGQPLTRFITLAWGLGGIDADKSVWATGQFIDKARDWMRHHGHAMPWVWVQETGDTFGQHAHILLHVPPELNDLFRPMPRRWAKAILPSGYVPKTVQFQRLAGVSAIEANPLRYEAALMGKLHYMLKCAPAALESVLGLHGWGGKPWGQLTRVIGKRAGVWQRR
;
A
#
# COMPACT_ATOMS: atom_id res chain seq x y z
N MET A 1 10.10 5.71 -0.01
CA MET A 1 11.23 4.99 0.59
C MET A 1 11.58 5.45 2.00
N ARG A 2 12.13 6.67 2.22
CA ARG A 2 12.56 7.15 3.55
C ARG A 2 11.52 6.96 4.67
N ARG A 3 10.24 7.29 4.41
CA ARG A 3 9.15 7.15 5.39
C ARG A 3 8.84 5.70 5.79
N SER A 4 9.11 4.73 4.92
CA SER A 4 8.92 3.30 5.21
C SER A 4 10.01 2.81 6.18
N PHE A 5 11.26 3.20 5.94
CA PHE A 5 12.38 2.90 6.85
C PHE A 5 12.27 3.67 8.17
N GLN A 6 11.76 4.91 8.16
CA GLN A 6 11.45 5.63 9.41
C GLN A 6 10.39 4.92 10.25
N ALA A 7 9.38 4.32 9.62
CA ALA A 7 8.38 3.53 10.33
C ALA A 7 9.02 2.28 10.95
N TRP A 8 9.87 1.59 10.19
CA TRP A 8 10.61 0.44 10.70
C TRP A 8 11.54 0.81 11.87
N GLY A 9 12.37 1.84 11.72
CA GLY A 9 13.23 2.33 12.81
C GLY A 9 12.47 2.83 14.04
N ALA A 10 11.16 3.05 13.93
CA ALA A 10 10.27 3.40 15.04
C ALA A 10 9.63 2.18 15.71
N GLY A 11 10.02 0.96 15.36
CA GLY A 11 9.36 -0.27 15.82
C GLY A 11 8.01 -0.53 15.14
N GLN A 12 7.68 0.20 14.07
CA GLN A 12 6.42 0.08 13.34
C GLN A 12 6.66 -0.27 11.86
N PRO A 13 7.32 -1.41 11.57
CA PRO A 13 7.61 -1.82 10.19
C PRO A 13 6.31 -1.95 9.40
N LEU A 14 6.29 -1.51 8.15
CA LEU A 14 5.13 -1.75 7.29
C LEU A 14 5.02 -3.26 7.08
N THR A 15 3.87 -3.87 7.37
CA THR A 15 3.72 -5.34 7.40
C THR A 15 2.73 -5.88 6.38
N ARG A 16 1.90 -5.01 5.78
CA ARG A 16 0.88 -5.37 4.79
C ARG A 16 1.10 -4.63 3.49
N PHE A 17 0.89 -5.34 2.40
CA PHE A 17 0.76 -4.77 1.05
C PHE A 17 -0.65 -5.02 0.54
N ILE A 18 -1.33 -3.96 0.10
CA ILE A 18 -2.73 -4.00 -0.35
C ILE A 18 -2.80 -3.36 -1.73
N THR A 19 -3.48 -4.01 -2.67
CA THR A 19 -3.90 -3.43 -3.94
C THR A 19 -5.41 -3.20 -3.91
N LEU A 20 -5.84 -1.99 -4.25
CA LEU A 20 -7.24 -1.59 -4.36
C LEU A 20 -7.55 -1.24 -5.82
N ALA A 21 -8.25 -2.12 -6.53
CA ALA A 21 -8.64 -1.95 -7.93
C ALA A 21 -9.98 -1.21 -8.03
N TRP A 22 -9.93 0.12 -7.86
CA TRP A 22 -11.11 0.99 -7.82
C TRP A 22 -11.88 1.03 -9.12
N GLY A 23 -11.20 1.10 -10.26
CA GLY A 23 -11.84 1.06 -11.57
C GLY A 23 -12.64 -0.22 -11.78
N LEU A 24 -12.06 -1.38 -11.43
CA LEU A 24 -12.77 -2.66 -11.42
C LEU A 24 -13.99 -2.67 -10.48
N GLY A 25 -13.90 -1.94 -9.37
CA GLY A 25 -15.00 -1.77 -8.41
C GLY A 25 -16.09 -0.78 -8.85
N GLY A 26 -15.97 -0.18 -10.04
CA GLY A 26 -16.94 0.81 -10.54
C GLY A 26 -16.78 2.21 -9.94
N ILE A 27 -15.60 2.53 -9.38
CA ILE A 27 -15.29 3.90 -8.95
C ILE A 27 -14.73 4.68 -10.14
N ASP A 28 -15.36 5.83 -10.42
CA ASP A 28 -14.93 6.77 -11.45
C ASP A 28 -13.49 7.27 -11.21
N ALA A 29 -12.80 7.62 -12.29
CA ALA A 29 -11.38 7.88 -12.22
C ALA A 29 -11.02 9.10 -11.35
N ASP A 30 -11.84 10.15 -11.40
CA ASP A 30 -11.75 11.37 -10.61
C ASP A 30 -12.03 11.13 -9.10
N LYS A 31 -12.79 10.09 -8.76
CA LYS A 31 -13.10 9.70 -7.37
C LYS A 31 -12.13 8.71 -6.77
N SER A 32 -11.22 8.14 -7.56
CA SER A 32 -10.29 7.09 -7.11
C SER A 32 -9.40 7.52 -5.95
N VAL A 33 -8.89 8.77 -5.97
CA VAL A 33 -8.08 9.33 -4.88
C VAL A 33 -8.89 9.52 -3.61
N TRP A 34 -10.13 10.00 -3.74
CA TRP A 34 -11.06 10.10 -2.62
C TRP A 34 -11.34 8.71 -2.00
N ALA A 35 -11.60 7.69 -2.83
CA ALA A 35 -11.84 6.33 -2.37
C ALA A 35 -10.63 5.74 -1.62
N THR A 36 -9.41 5.98 -2.11
CA THR A 36 -8.17 5.63 -1.40
C THR A 36 -8.08 6.35 -0.05
N GLY A 37 -8.41 7.65 0.00
CA GLY A 37 -8.47 8.42 1.24
C GLY A 37 -9.44 7.82 2.26
N GLN A 38 -10.68 7.52 1.84
CA GLN A 38 -11.70 6.88 2.68
C GLN A 38 -11.24 5.52 3.22
N PHE A 39 -10.55 4.73 2.39
CA PHE A 39 -9.98 3.45 2.83
C PHE A 39 -8.92 3.65 3.91
N ILE A 40 -8.00 4.60 3.70
CA ILE A 40 -6.95 4.93 4.67
C ILE A 40 -7.55 5.44 5.98
N ASP A 41 -8.57 6.30 5.93
CA ASP A 41 -9.19 6.83 7.14
C ASP A 41 -9.90 5.74 7.95
N LYS A 42 -10.66 4.85 7.29
CA LYS A 42 -11.26 3.68 7.95
C LYS A 42 -10.20 2.78 8.60
N ALA A 43 -9.07 2.54 7.92
CA ALA A 43 -7.98 1.74 8.45
C ALA A 43 -7.30 2.41 9.65
N ARG A 44 -7.08 3.73 9.59
CA ARG A 44 -6.50 4.53 10.69
C ARG A 44 -7.42 4.58 11.89
N ASP A 45 -8.71 4.79 11.68
CA ASP A 45 -9.70 4.84 12.75
C ASP A 45 -9.81 3.49 13.47
N TRP A 46 -9.83 2.40 12.70
CA TRP A 46 -9.80 1.06 13.26
C TRP A 46 -8.52 0.81 14.06
N MET A 47 -7.36 1.21 13.54
CA MET A 47 -6.09 1.02 14.26
C MET A 47 -6.03 1.85 15.55
N ARG A 48 -6.52 3.10 15.50
CA ARG A 48 -6.64 3.98 16.67
C ARG A 48 -7.59 3.40 17.72
N HIS A 49 -8.71 2.81 17.29
CA HIS A 49 -9.65 2.15 18.20
C HIS A 49 -9.00 0.98 18.96
N HIS A 50 -8.01 0.31 18.36
CA HIS A 50 -7.24 -0.74 19.02
C HIS A 50 -5.99 -0.20 19.75
N GLY A 51 -5.83 1.11 19.90
CA GLY A 51 -4.73 1.71 20.66
C GLY A 51 -3.40 1.84 19.90
N HIS A 52 -3.38 1.65 18.59
CA HIS A 52 -2.15 1.70 17.80
C HIS A 52 -2.14 2.86 16.80
N ALA A 53 -0.94 3.33 16.48
CA ALA A 53 -0.71 4.14 15.29
C ALA A 53 -0.57 3.24 14.06
N MET A 54 -0.81 3.82 12.88
CA MET A 54 -0.69 3.11 11.61
C MET A 54 0.18 3.90 10.64
N PRO A 55 1.50 3.69 10.62
CA PRO A 55 2.32 4.12 9.50
C PRO A 55 1.81 3.51 8.18
N TRP A 56 1.75 4.32 7.12
CA TRP A 56 1.27 3.89 5.81
C TRP A 56 1.87 4.72 4.67
N VAL A 57 2.04 4.11 3.50
CA VAL A 57 2.34 4.79 2.23
C VAL A 57 1.42 4.23 1.16
N TRP A 58 1.01 5.05 0.20
CA TRP A 58 0.29 4.59 -0.96
C TRP A 58 0.71 5.32 -2.24
N VAL A 59 0.50 4.67 -3.37
CA VAL A 59 0.61 5.24 -4.72
C VAL A 59 -0.67 4.93 -5.50
N GLN A 60 -1.06 5.85 -6.38
CA GLN A 60 -2.11 5.68 -7.37
C GLN A 60 -1.49 5.40 -8.73
N GLU A 61 -2.12 4.46 -9.43
CA GLU A 61 -1.76 4.03 -10.76
C GLU A 61 -3.03 3.78 -11.58
N THR A 62 -2.84 3.64 -12.88
CA THR A 62 -3.86 3.22 -13.83
C THR A 62 -3.27 2.18 -14.74
N GLY A 63 -4.03 1.12 -15.01
CA GLY A 63 -3.67 0.08 -15.96
C GLY A 63 -4.89 -0.63 -16.50
N ASP A 64 -4.72 -1.32 -17.63
CA ASP A 64 -5.82 -1.86 -18.43
C ASP A 64 -6.68 -2.89 -17.67
N THR A 65 -6.07 -3.64 -16.74
CA THR A 65 -6.77 -4.69 -15.99
C THR A 65 -7.65 -4.14 -14.86
N PHE A 66 -7.19 -3.12 -14.15
CA PHE A 66 -7.82 -2.65 -12.90
C PHE A 66 -8.46 -1.27 -13.01
N GLY A 67 -8.25 -0.57 -14.13
CA GLY A 67 -8.52 0.86 -14.23
C GLY A 67 -7.68 1.64 -13.22
N GLN A 68 -8.28 2.66 -12.59
CA GLN A 68 -7.64 3.36 -11.47
C GLN A 68 -7.47 2.41 -10.29
N HIS A 69 -6.27 2.35 -9.73
CA HIS A 69 -5.98 1.48 -8.60
C HIS A 69 -4.85 2.02 -7.71
N ALA A 70 -4.92 1.67 -6.43
CA ALA A 70 -3.92 2.07 -5.45
C ALA A 70 -3.12 0.87 -4.96
N HIS A 71 -1.82 1.05 -4.74
CA HIS A 71 -0.98 0.15 -3.96
C HIS A 71 -0.66 0.80 -2.62
N ILE A 72 -0.79 0.04 -1.54
CA ILE A 72 -0.66 0.54 -0.17
C ILE A 72 0.28 -0.38 0.60
N LEU A 73 1.24 0.20 1.31
CA LEU A 73 1.94 -0.46 2.40
C LEU A 73 1.47 0.16 3.72
N LEU A 74 1.14 -0.67 4.70
CA LEU A 74 0.75 -0.19 6.03
C LEU A 74 1.26 -1.11 7.15
N HIS A 75 1.42 -0.54 8.34
CA HIS A 75 1.75 -1.29 9.55
C HIS A 75 0.49 -1.93 10.14
N VAL A 76 0.60 -3.20 10.53
CA VAL A 76 -0.34 -3.91 11.39
C VAL A 76 0.49 -4.67 12.43
N PRO A 77 0.26 -4.44 13.72
CA PRO A 77 1.00 -5.11 14.78
C PRO A 77 0.58 -6.59 14.89
N PRO A 78 1.48 -7.50 15.31
CA PRO A 78 1.24 -8.95 15.28
C PRO A 78 -0.04 -9.42 15.99
N GLU A 79 -0.36 -8.84 17.13
CA GLU A 79 -1.52 -9.11 17.97
C GLU A 79 -2.86 -8.80 17.28
N LEU A 80 -2.85 -7.93 16.26
CA LEU A 80 -4.04 -7.57 15.49
C LEU A 80 -4.15 -8.32 14.17
N ASN A 81 -3.25 -9.28 13.87
CA ASN A 81 -3.20 -9.94 12.57
C ASN A 81 -4.54 -10.58 12.16
N ASP A 82 -5.16 -11.33 13.07
CA ASP A 82 -6.40 -12.08 12.78
C ASP A 82 -7.61 -11.15 12.72
N LEU A 83 -7.68 -10.18 13.63
CA LEU A 83 -8.73 -9.16 13.65
C LEU A 83 -8.68 -8.25 12.41
N PHE A 84 -7.48 -7.95 11.91
CA PHE A 84 -7.30 -7.12 10.72
C PHE A 84 -7.65 -7.86 9.43
N ARG A 85 -7.46 -9.19 9.36
CA ARG A 85 -7.61 -10.00 8.14
C ARG A 85 -8.89 -9.74 7.32
N PRO A 86 -10.11 -9.67 7.91
CA PRO A 86 -11.33 -9.39 7.15
C PRO A 86 -11.52 -7.92 6.79
N MET A 87 -10.78 -7.00 7.43
CA MET A 87 -11.10 -5.58 7.44
C MET A 87 -10.88 -4.85 6.11
N PRO A 88 -9.77 -5.07 5.36
CA PRO A 88 -9.60 -4.45 4.04
C PRO A 88 -10.80 -4.67 3.11
N ARG A 89 -11.34 -5.90 3.09
CA ARG A 89 -12.54 -6.22 2.29
C ARG A 89 -13.78 -5.50 2.80
N ARG A 90 -13.99 -5.45 4.12
CA ARG A 90 -15.12 -4.73 4.74
C ARG A 90 -15.08 -3.24 4.43
N TRP A 91 -13.92 -2.60 4.55
CA TRP A 91 -13.77 -1.18 4.24
C TRP A 91 -13.98 -0.88 2.77
N ALA A 92 -13.40 -1.69 1.87
CA ALA A 92 -13.63 -1.53 0.44
C ALA A 92 -15.12 -1.69 0.09
N LYS A 93 -15.80 -2.72 0.62
CA LYS A 93 -17.24 -2.91 0.40
C LYS A 93 -18.07 -1.69 0.84
N ALA A 94 -17.66 -0.99 1.89
CA ALA A 94 -18.35 0.22 2.37
C ALA A 94 -18.10 1.46 1.51
N ILE A 95 -17.13 1.42 0.60
CA ILE A 95 -16.77 2.54 -0.30
C ILE A 95 -17.31 2.32 -1.71
N LEU A 96 -17.42 1.07 -2.14
CA LEU A 96 -17.89 0.71 -3.48
C LEU A 96 -19.39 1.03 -3.68
N PRO A 97 -19.79 1.55 -4.85
CA PRO A 97 -21.17 2.00 -5.08
C PRO A 97 -22.17 0.83 -5.18
N SER A 98 -21.76 -0.30 -5.76
CA SER A 98 -22.66 -1.41 -6.11
C SER A 98 -22.34 -2.71 -5.36
N GLY A 99 -21.72 -2.59 -4.18
CA GLY A 99 -21.27 -3.74 -3.39
C GLY A 99 -19.89 -4.27 -3.81
N TYR A 100 -19.52 -5.46 -3.32
CA TYR A 100 -18.15 -5.98 -3.47
C TYR A 100 -17.98 -6.76 -4.77
N VAL A 101 -17.05 -6.31 -5.61
CA VAL A 101 -16.60 -7.02 -6.82
C VAL A 101 -15.36 -7.88 -6.47
N PRO A 102 -15.31 -9.16 -6.88
CA PRO A 102 -14.12 -9.99 -6.71
C PRO A 102 -12.87 -9.32 -7.30
N LYS A 103 -11.71 -9.53 -6.66
CA LYS A 103 -10.41 -8.96 -7.05
C LYS A 103 -10.25 -7.45 -6.88
N THR A 104 -11.28 -6.70 -6.42
CA THR A 104 -11.10 -5.29 -6.05
C THR A 104 -10.07 -5.12 -4.93
N VAL A 105 -10.03 -6.05 -3.97
CA VAL A 105 -9.02 -6.04 -2.90
C VAL A 105 -8.11 -7.25 -3.06
N GLN A 106 -6.82 -6.99 -3.21
CA GLN A 106 -5.78 -7.98 -2.98
C GLN A 106 -4.99 -7.53 -1.76
N PHE A 107 -4.74 -8.44 -0.83
CA PHE A 107 -3.99 -8.12 0.38
C PHE A 107 -3.00 -9.26 0.64
N GLN A 108 -1.80 -8.90 1.09
CA GLN A 108 -0.77 -9.86 1.49
C GLN A 108 0.03 -9.33 2.68
N ARG A 109 0.51 -10.23 3.52
CA ARG A 109 1.53 -9.94 4.52
C ARG A 109 2.90 -9.96 3.83
N LEU A 110 3.77 -9.02 4.18
CA LEU A 110 5.14 -9.02 3.68
C LEU A 110 5.91 -10.24 4.22
N ALA A 111 6.74 -10.83 3.38
CA ALA A 111 7.65 -11.89 3.79
C ALA A 111 8.65 -11.37 4.84
N GLY A 112 9.10 -12.26 5.73
CA GLY A 112 10.08 -11.92 6.78
C GLY A 112 9.53 -11.16 7.99
N VAL A 113 8.31 -10.60 7.93
CA VAL A 113 7.74 -9.81 9.05
C VAL A 113 7.70 -10.57 10.37
N SER A 114 7.37 -11.86 10.37
CA SER A 114 7.31 -12.66 11.61
C SER A 114 8.67 -12.95 12.23
N ALA A 115 9.76 -12.78 11.46
CA ALA A 115 11.12 -13.08 11.88
C ALA A 115 12.02 -11.85 11.66
N ILE A 116 11.46 -10.64 11.79
CA ILE A 116 12.16 -9.39 11.47
C ILE A 116 13.39 -9.18 12.37
N GLU A 117 13.32 -9.61 13.64
CA GLU A 117 14.43 -9.54 14.58
C GLU A 117 15.53 -10.56 14.25
N ALA A 118 15.13 -11.78 13.91
CA ALA A 118 16.07 -12.87 13.59
C ALA A 118 16.69 -12.76 12.19
N ASN A 119 15.96 -12.19 11.22
CA ASN A 119 16.42 -12.03 9.84
C ASN A 119 15.85 -10.73 9.22
N PRO A 120 16.40 -9.56 9.61
CA PRO A 120 15.94 -8.26 9.12
C PRO A 120 16.15 -8.10 7.61
N LEU A 121 17.19 -8.72 7.05
CA LEU A 121 17.50 -8.66 5.61
C LEU A 121 16.39 -9.27 4.74
N ARG A 122 15.75 -10.36 5.20
CA ARG A 122 14.61 -10.96 4.50
C ARG A 122 13.42 -10.00 4.44
N TYR A 123 13.14 -9.30 5.54
CA TYR A 123 12.08 -8.29 5.57
C TYR A 123 12.43 -7.09 4.69
N GLU A 124 13.66 -6.59 4.78
CA GLU A 124 14.15 -5.47 3.97
C GLU A 124 14.00 -5.76 2.48
N ALA A 125 14.45 -6.95 2.04
CA ALA A 125 14.32 -7.36 0.65
C ALA A 125 12.86 -7.40 0.18
N ALA A 126 11.95 -7.91 1.01
CA ALA A 126 10.52 -7.93 0.71
C ALA A 126 9.93 -6.51 0.64
N LEU A 127 10.31 -5.62 1.57
CA LEU A 127 9.89 -4.23 1.59
C LEU A 127 10.40 -3.48 0.37
N MET A 128 11.68 -3.64 0.04
CA MET A 128 12.33 -3.03 -1.12
C MET A 128 11.69 -3.48 -2.43
N GLY A 129 11.40 -4.77 -2.58
CA GLY A 129 10.67 -5.27 -3.75
C GLY A 129 9.28 -4.67 -3.90
N LYS A 130 8.54 -4.45 -2.81
CA LYS A 130 7.24 -3.75 -2.88
C LYS A 130 7.38 -2.26 -3.17
N LEU A 131 8.38 -1.59 -2.59
CA LEU A 131 8.66 -0.19 -2.89
C LEU A 131 9.08 0.02 -4.35
N HIS A 132 9.92 -0.87 -4.90
CA HIS A 132 10.26 -0.91 -6.31
C HIS A 132 9.01 -1.03 -7.17
N TYR A 133 8.15 -2.00 -6.85
CA TYR A 133 6.91 -2.23 -7.56
C TYR A 133 5.96 -1.00 -7.52
N MET A 134 5.80 -0.36 -6.36
CA MET A 134 4.99 0.86 -6.21
C MET A 134 5.58 2.07 -6.94
N LEU A 135 6.87 2.06 -7.24
CA LEU A 135 7.57 3.16 -7.89
C LEU A 135 7.93 2.86 -9.35
N LYS A 136 7.45 1.74 -9.92
CA LYS A 136 7.74 1.34 -11.30
C LYS A 136 7.35 2.38 -12.36
N CYS A 137 6.40 3.27 -12.02
CA CYS A 137 5.97 4.35 -12.90
C CYS A 137 6.64 5.70 -12.59
N ALA A 138 7.58 5.75 -11.64
CA ALA A 138 8.42 6.94 -11.41
C ALA A 138 9.43 7.10 -12.55
N PRO A 139 9.95 8.32 -12.81
CA PRO A 139 10.98 8.52 -13.84
C PRO A 139 12.15 7.55 -13.70
N ALA A 140 12.57 6.93 -14.81
CA ALA A 140 13.62 5.91 -14.82
C ALA A 140 14.92 6.39 -14.14
N ALA A 141 15.29 7.66 -14.33
CA ALA A 141 16.46 8.27 -13.71
C ALA A 141 16.48 8.20 -12.16
N LEU A 142 15.31 8.06 -11.52
CA LEU A 142 15.24 7.97 -10.06
C LEU A 142 15.60 6.56 -9.52
N GLU A 143 15.78 5.53 -10.37
CA GLU A 143 15.90 4.13 -9.90
C GLU A 143 17.18 3.95 -9.12
N SER A 144 18.27 4.36 -9.76
CA SER A 144 19.59 4.36 -9.17
C SER A 144 19.66 5.34 -7.99
N VAL A 145 19.07 6.54 -8.12
CA VAL A 145 19.06 7.56 -7.05
C VAL A 145 18.38 7.07 -5.78
N LEU A 146 17.35 6.23 -5.91
CA LEU A 146 16.66 5.63 -4.77
C LEU A 146 17.24 4.26 -4.37
N GLY A 147 18.34 3.80 -4.98
CA GLY A 147 18.95 2.50 -4.65
C GLY A 147 18.02 1.31 -4.91
N LEU A 148 17.12 1.44 -5.89
CA LEU A 148 16.09 0.46 -6.20
C LEU A 148 16.42 -0.42 -7.41
N HIS A 149 17.62 -0.29 -7.97
CA HIS A 149 18.07 -1.13 -9.09
C HIS A 149 18.04 -2.63 -8.75
N GLY A 150 17.44 -3.45 -9.63
CA GLY A 150 17.42 -4.91 -9.49
C GLY A 150 16.42 -5.48 -8.46
N TRP A 151 15.63 -4.64 -7.79
CA TRP A 151 14.73 -5.08 -6.71
C TRP A 151 13.37 -5.62 -7.16
N GLY A 152 13.03 -5.57 -8.45
CA GLY A 152 11.75 -6.07 -8.93
C GLY A 152 11.73 -6.49 -10.39
N GLY A 153 10.78 -7.36 -10.74
CA GLY A 153 10.61 -7.90 -12.09
C GLY A 153 9.79 -7.02 -13.03
N LYS A 154 9.51 -5.76 -12.67
CA LYS A 154 8.76 -4.81 -13.53
C LYS A 154 9.70 -3.70 -13.98
N PRO A 155 9.71 -3.33 -15.27
CA PRO A 155 10.55 -2.24 -15.75
C PRO A 155 10.17 -0.93 -15.05
N TRP A 156 11.14 -0.08 -14.78
CA TRP A 156 10.90 1.27 -14.25
C TRP A 156 10.60 2.29 -15.36
N GLY A 157 10.17 3.49 -15.00
CA GLY A 157 9.83 4.52 -16.00
C GLY A 157 8.52 4.28 -16.75
N GLN A 158 7.67 3.37 -16.29
CA GLN A 158 6.39 3.11 -16.94
C GLN A 158 5.49 4.35 -16.90
N LEU A 159 4.77 4.60 -17.99
CA LEU A 159 3.80 5.67 -18.04
C LEU A 159 2.48 5.22 -17.42
N THR A 160 1.89 6.08 -16.60
CA THR A 160 0.57 5.85 -16.03
C THR A 160 -0.15 7.19 -15.86
N ARG A 161 -1.41 7.24 -16.27
CA ARG A 161 -2.24 8.46 -16.21
C ARG A 161 -2.98 8.50 -14.88
N VAL A 162 -2.47 9.29 -13.93
CA VAL A 162 -3.14 9.50 -12.64
C VAL A 162 -3.98 10.78 -12.71
N ILE A 163 -5.23 10.69 -12.24
CA ILE A 163 -6.09 11.86 -11.99
C ILE A 163 -6.02 12.21 -10.50
N GLY A 164 -5.66 13.45 -10.18
CA GLY A 164 -5.51 13.92 -8.80
C GLY A 164 -4.14 13.56 -8.19
N LYS A 165 -4.14 13.18 -6.90
CA LYS A 165 -2.91 12.93 -6.13
C LYS A 165 -2.31 11.56 -6.43
N ARG A 166 -1.02 11.55 -6.79
CA ARG A 166 -0.29 10.32 -7.15
C ARG A 166 0.18 9.48 -5.97
N ALA A 167 0.55 10.08 -4.85
CA ALA A 167 1.08 9.33 -3.72
C ALA A 167 0.75 10.01 -2.41
N GLY A 168 0.55 9.22 -1.37
CA GLY A 168 0.34 9.70 -0.01
C GLY A 168 1.24 8.95 0.96
N VAL A 169 1.55 9.62 2.07
CA VAL A 169 2.35 9.04 3.14
C VAL A 169 1.90 9.57 4.49
N TRP A 170 1.97 8.70 5.49
CA TRP A 170 1.83 9.07 6.89
C TRP A 170 2.88 10.11 7.30
N GLN A 171 2.53 10.95 8.27
CA GLN A 171 3.43 11.92 8.88
C GLN A 171 3.33 11.76 10.39
N ARG A 172 4.47 11.83 11.09
CA ARG A 172 4.45 12.03 12.55
C ARG A 172 3.86 13.42 12.78
N ARG A 173 2.80 13.47 13.60
CA ARG A 173 2.34 14.73 14.20
C ARG A 173 3.19 14.99 15.43
#